data_AF-A0A0M2TZP6-F1
#
_entry.id   AF-A0A0M2TZP6-F1
#
_cell.length_a   1.000
_cell.length_b   1.000
_cell.length_c   1.000
_cell.angle_alpha   90.00
_cell.angle_beta   90.00
_cell.angle_gamma   90.00
#
_symmetry.space_group_name_H-M   'P 1'
#
loop_
_entity.id
_entity.type
_entity.pdbx_description
1 polymer ?
#
loop_
_entity_poly.entity_id
_entity_poly.type
_entity_poly.pdbx_seq_one_letter_code
_entity_poly.pdbx_strand_id
1 'polypeptide(L)'
;MKSLLKKWLGIDELEQRVAAIEGVVENQLRCFGKYKTRSEEELKLMKEQIEDLLASIENIICSVENIEGRNRAESLRRRLKNNLTRIDNALVA
;
A
#
# COMPACT_ATOMS: atom_id res chain seq x y z
N MET A 1 3.71 27.57 -15.86
CA MET A 1 5.08 27.61 -15.29
C MET A 1 5.32 26.56 -14.19
N LYS A 2 4.45 26.44 -13.17
CA LYS A 2 4.58 25.42 -12.10
C LYS A 2 4.61 23.95 -12.59
N SER A 3 3.84 23.61 -13.63
CA SER A 3 3.79 22.24 -14.18
C SER A 3 5.09 21.80 -14.87
N LEU A 4 5.81 22.71 -15.55
CA LEU A 4 7.07 22.38 -16.23
C LEU A 4 8.21 22.13 -15.23
N LEU A 5 8.23 22.88 -14.13
CA LEU A 5 9.18 22.69 -13.02
C LEU A 5 8.98 21.37 -12.30
N LYS A 6 7.73 20.97 -12.02
CA LYS A 6 7.43 19.66 -11.42
C LYS A 6 7.87 18.50 -12.32
N LYS A 7 7.65 18.64 -13.62
CA LYS A 7 8.01 17.62 -14.62
C LYS A 7 9.51 17.47 -14.81
N TRP A 8 10.27 18.56 -14.72
CA TRP A 8 11.74 18.52 -14.80
C TRP A 8 12.40 17.96 -13.54
N LEU A 9 11.75 18.10 -12.37
CA LEU A 9 12.23 17.57 -11.08
C LEU A 9 11.87 16.08 -10.84
N GLY A 10 11.22 15.40 -11.79
CA GLY A 10 10.80 14.00 -11.62
C GLY A 10 9.66 13.79 -10.59
N ILE A 11 9.08 14.88 -10.07
CA ILE A 11 8.01 14.85 -9.06
C ILE A 11 6.75 14.20 -9.63
N ASP A 12 6.44 14.43 -10.91
CA ASP A 12 5.29 13.82 -11.60
C ASP A 12 5.42 12.28 -11.70
N GLU A 13 6.64 11.75 -11.84
CA GLU A 13 6.87 10.31 -11.94
C GLU A 13 6.66 9.61 -10.59
N LEU A 14 7.16 10.21 -9.51
CA LEU A 14 6.91 9.71 -8.15
C LEU A 14 5.43 9.82 -7.77
N GLU A 15 4.75 10.92 -8.13
CA GLU A 15 3.31 11.07 -7.91
C GLU A 15 2.48 10.03 -8.68
N GLN A 16 2.87 9.70 -9.92
CA GLN A 16 2.23 8.63 -10.70
C GLN A 16 2.47 7.25 -10.09
N ARG A 17 3.68 6.97 -9.59
CA ARG A 17 4.00 5.70 -8.91
C ARG A 17 3.20 5.53 -7.62
N VAL A 18 3.04 6.61 -6.84
CA VAL A 18 2.16 6.61 -5.66
C VAL A 18 0.73 6.27 -6.07
N ALA A 19 0.18 6.94 -7.08
CA ALA A 19 -1.19 6.71 -7.54
C ALA A 19 -1.42 5.30 -8.10
N ALA A 20 -0.45 4.73 -8.82
CA ALA A 20 -0.52 3.36 -9.31
C ALA A 20 -0.56 2.36 -8.16
N ILE A 21 0.28 2.56 -7.14
CA ILE A 21 0.33 1.68 -5.97
C ILE A 21 -0.92 1.84 -5.10
N GLU A 22 -1.49 3.04 -5.00
CA GLU A 22 -2.81 3.25 -4.41
C GLU A 22 -3.85 2.36 -5.10
N GLY A 23 -3.92 2.39 -6.43
CA GLY A 23 -4.85 1.57 -7.19
C GLY A 23 -4.67 0.07 -6.95
N VAL A 24 -3.43 -0.41 -6.93
CA VAL A 24 -3.12 -1.82 -6.66
C VAL A 24 -3.53 -2.22 -5.25
N VAL A 25 -3.16 -1.43 -4.23
CA VAL A 25 -3.50 -1.70 -2.82
C VAL A 25 -5.00 -1.72 -2.63
N GLU A 26 -5.73 -0.77 -3.21
CA GLU A 26 -7.19 -0.73 -3.08
C GLU A 26 -7.88 -1.91 -3.74
N ASN A 27 -7.41 -2.31 -4.92
CA ASN A 27 -7.96 -3.48 -5.60
C ASN A 27 -7.66 -4.77 -4.81
N GLN A 28 -6.42 -4.95 -4.36
CA GLN A 28 -6.01 -6.14 -3.61
C GLN A 28 -6.81 -6.28 -2.30
N LEU A 29 -6.92 -5.19 -1.52
CA LEU A 29 -7.68 -5.19 -0.28
C LEU A 29 -9.18 -5.43 -0.49
N ARG A 30 -9.74 -5.00 -1.63
CA ARG A 30 -11.13 -5.29 -2.00
C ARG A 30 -11.34 -6.78 -2.29
N CYS A 31 -10.38 -7.43 -2.95
CA CYS A 31 -10.44 -8.86 -3.28
C CYS A 31 -10.34 -9.79 -2.06
N PHE A 32 -9.73 -9.33 -0.96
CA PHE A 32 -9.54 -10.13 0.24
C PHE A 32 -10.84 -10.58 0.92
N GLY A 33 -11.89 -9.76 0.90
CA GLY A 33 -13.20 -10.14 1.45
C GLY A 33 -13.17 -10.35 2.97
N LYS A 34 -13.85 -11.39 3.48
CA LYS A 34 -13.93 -11.70 4.92
C LYS A 34 -12.84 -12.68 5.34
N TYR A 35 -11.94 -12.25 6.22
CA TYR A 35 -10.82 -13.08 6.71
C TYR A 35 -11.25 -14.36 7.44
N LYS A 36 -12.34 -14.31 8.21
CA LYS A 36 -12.84 -15.44 9.01
C LYS A 36 -13.35 -16.64 8.19
N THR A 37 -13.52 -16.47 6.87
CA THR A 37 -14.04 -17.52 5.98
C THR A 37 -12.98 -18.04 5.02
N ARG A 38 -11.70 -17.72 5.27
CA ARG A 38 -10.55 -18.12 4.45
C ARG A 38 -9.84 -19.31 5.06
N SER A 39 -9.22 -20.14 4.24
CA SER A 39 -8.32 -21.20 4.70
C SER A 39 -7.04 -20.61 5.29
N GLU A 40 -6.32 -21.40 6.08
CA GLU A 40 -5.03 -21.00 6.65
C GLU A 40 -4.02 -20.67 5.54
N GLU A 41 -4.00 -21.45 4.46
CA GLU A 41 -3.13 -21.22 3.29
C GLU A 41 -3.49 -19.93 2.56
N GLU A 42 -4.78 -19.65 2.37
CA GLU A 42 -5.25 -18.37 1.80
C GLU A 42 -4.78 -17.20 2.68
N LEU A 43 -4.93 -17.30 4.00
CA LEU A 43 -4.51 -16.27 4.94
C LEU A 43 -2.99 -16.05 4.93
N LYS A 44 -2.18 -17.10 4.85
CA LYS A 44 -0.72 -16.99 4.70
C LYS A 44 -0.33 -16.31 3.38
N LEU A 45 -0.95 -16.69 2.26
CA LEU A 45 -0.70 -16.04 0.98
C LEU A 45 -1.08 -14.55 1.01
N MET A 46 -2.23 -14.22 1.60
CA MET A 46 -2.66 -12.82 1.76
C MET A 46 -1.70 -12.04 2.67
N LYS A 47 -1.14 -12.68 3.71
CA LYS A 47 -0.14 -12.09 4.59
C LYS A 47 1.12 -11.70 3.83
N GLU A 48 1.69 -12.63 3.07
CA GLU A 48 2.88 -12.39 2.23
C GLU A 48 2.64 -11.23 1.26
N GLN A 49 1.48 -11.20 0.59
CA GLN A 49 1.11 -10.11 -0.32
C GLN A 49 1.01 -8.76 0.38
N ILE A 50 0.51 -8.69 1.62
CA ILE A 50 0.47 -7.45 2.39
C ILE A 50 1.88 -7.01 2.81
N GLU A 51 2.73 -7.94 3.20
CA GLU A 51 4.11 -7.65 3.61
C GLU A 51 4.93 -7.09 2.43
N ASP A 52 4.78 -7.65 1.23
CA ASP A 52 5.40 -7.13 0.00
C ASP A 52 4.91 -5.72 -0.36
N LEU A 53 3.61 -5.46 -0.22
CA LEU A 53 3.02 -4.14 -0.44
C LEU A 53 3.51 -3.13 0.63
N LEU A 54 3.67 -3.56 1.87
CA LEU A 54 4.23 -2.73 2.94
C LEU A 54 5.66 -2.33 2.63
N ALA A 55 6.52 -3.27 2.23
CA ALA A 55 7.90 -2.98 1.83
C ALA A 55 7.96 -1.98 0.66
N SER A 56 7.08 -2.17 -0.34
CA SER A 56 6.96 -1.26 -1.48
C SER A 56 6.57 0.16 -1.06
N ILE A 57 5.61 0.30 -0.13
CA ILE A 57 5.17 1.61 0.36
C ILE A 57 6.22 2.28 1.25
N GLU A 58 6.94 1.52 2.08
CA GLU A 58 8.02 2.07 2.89
C GLU A 58 9.13 2.65 2.02
N ASN A 59 9.48 1.98 0.92
CA ASN A 59 10.40 2.52 -0.08
C ASN A 59 9.87 3.85 -0.69
N ILE A 60 8.57 3.96 -0.96
CA ILE A 60 7.97 5.20 -1.47
C ILE A 60 8.03 6.32 -0.42
N ILE A 61 7.70 6.03 0.84
CA ILE A 61 7.72 7.02 1.94
C ILE A 61 9.12 7.60 2.13
N CYS A 62 10.15 6.77 1.95
CA CYS A 62 11.55 7.21 1.98
C CYS A 62 11.94 8.04 0.75
N SER A 63 11.31 7.80 -0.41
CA SER A 63 11.68 8.43 -1.68
C SER A 63 10.85 9.67 -2.03
N VAL A 64 9.66 9.84 -1.44
CA VAL A 64 8.75 10.93 -1.77
C VAL A 64 9.13 12.21 -1.02
N GLU A 65 9.42 13.26 -1.78
CA GLU A 65 9.88 14.54 -1.21
C GLU A 65 8.71 15.47 -0.85
N ASN A 66 7.56 15.30 -1.49
CA ASN A 66 6.39 16.14 -1.25
C ASN A 66 5.51 15.59 -0.11
N ILE A 67 5.01 16.49 0.73
CA ILE A 67 4.20 16.17 1.92
C ILE A 67 2.90 15.44 1.56
N GLU A 68 2.27 15.80 0.43
CA GLU A 68 0.98 15.23 0.03
C GLU A 68 1.10 13.75 -0.33
N GLY A 69 2.07 13.39 -1.18
CA GLY A 69 2.41 12.02 -1.53
C GLY A 69 2.87 11.22 -0.32
N ARG A 70 3.60 11.84 0.61
CA ARG A 70 3.98 11.21 1.89
C ARG A 70 2.75 10.86 2.73
N ASN A 71 1.83 11.81 2.91
CA ASN A 71 0.60 11.60 3.69
C ASN A 71 -0.28 10.50 3.08
N ARG A 72 -0.36 10.45 1.75
CA ARG A 72 -1.05 9.39 1.00
C ARG A 72 -0.41 8.02 1.24
N ALA A 73 0.92 7.92 1.07
CA ALA A 73 1.65 6.68 1.30
C ALA A 73 1.56 6.19 2.76
N GLU A 74 1.64 7.08 3.76
CA GLU A 74 1.43 6.73 5.17
C GLU A 74 0.00 6.25 5.45
N SER A 75 -1.00 6.85 4.79
CA SER A 75 -2.39 6.42 4.90
C SER A 75 -2.60 4.99 4.37
N LEU A 76 -1.96 4.65 3.24
CA LEU A 76 -1.95 3.29 2.71
C LEU A 76 -1.22 2.32 3.65
N ARG A 77 -0.04 2.69 4.15
CA ARG A 77 0.73 1.90 5.11
C ARG A 77 -0.11 1.53 6.34
N ARG A 78 -0.84 2.50 6.89
CA ARG A 78 -1.77 2.26 8.02
C ARG A 78 -2.88 1.27 7.66
N ARG A 79 -3.47 1.39 6.47
CA ARG A 79 -4.51 0.46 5.98
C ARG A 79 -3.95 -0.97 5.83
N LEU A 80 -2.76 -1.12 5.26
CA LEU A 80 -2.11 -2.42 5.12
C LEU A 80 -1.82 -3.06 6.49
N LYS A 81 -1.23 -2.31 7.44
CA LYS A 81 -1.00 -2.79 8.81
C LYS A 81 -2.28 -3.26 9.49
N ASN A 82 -3.38 -2.53 9.35
CA ASN A 82 -4.66 -2.93 9.91
C ASN A 82 -5.17 -4.26 9.31
N ASN A 83 -4.94 -4.50 8.03
CA ASN A 83 -5.32 -5.75 7.39
C ASN A 83 -4.39 -6.90 7.78
N LEU A 84 -3.08 -6.64 7.94
CA LEU A 84 -2.13 -7.61 8.49
C LEU A 84 -2.59 -8.09 9.88
N THR A 85 -2.93 -7.16 10.79
CA THR A 85 -3.47 -7.51 12.11
C THR A 85 -4.74 -8.36 12.02
N ARG A 86 -5.62 -8.09 11.05
CA ARG A 86 -6.84 -8.89 10.86
C ARG A 86 -6.54 -10.30 10.37
N ILE A 87 -5.54 -10.46 9.51
CA ILE A 87 -5.07 -11.77 9.04
C ILE A 87 -4.42 -12.53 10.19
N ASP A 88 -3.52 -11.90 10.95
CA ASP A 88 -2.86 -12.53 12.10
C ASP A 88 -3.90 -13.01 13.14
N ASN A 89 -4.90 -12.19 13.43
CA ASN A 89 -5.99 -12.59 14.32
C ASN A 89 -6.83 -13.75 13.76
N ALA A 90 -6.96 -13.87 12.44
CA ALA A 90 -7.70 -14.96 11.81
C ALA A 90 -6.88 -16.27 11.73
N LEU A 91 -5.55 -16.19 11.73
CA LEU A 91 -4.65 -17.35 11.75
C LEU A 91 -4.55 -18.01 13.14
N VAL A 92 -4.81 -17.25 14.20
CA VAL A 92 -4.74 -17.73 15.60
C VAL A 92 -6.11 -18.12 16.17
N ALA A 93 -7.20 -17.75 15.48
CA ALA A 93 -8.59 -18.01 15.89
C ALA A 93 -9.08 -19.40 15.47
#